data_AF-A0A0B7N5J9-F1
#
_entry.id   AF-A0A0B7N5J9-F1
#
_cell.length_a   1.000
_cell.length_b   1.000
_cell.length_c   1.000
_cell.angle_alpha   90.00
_cell.angle_beta   90.00
_cell.angle_gamma   90.00
#
_symmetry.space_group_name_H-M   'P 1'
#
loop_
_entity.id
_entity.type
_entity.pdbx_description
1 polymer ?
#
loop_
_entity_poly.entity_id
_entity_poly.type
_entity_poly.pdbx_seq_one_letter_code
_entity_poly.pdbx_strand_id
1 'polypeptide(L)'
;MVLDKVTSPMCPLCGVATEDLYHFVVGCSLKADYWREVVSLLSRQDLLPSSLAVWTALTSFCSLDMVLLDEDVLVALGAAFTTLWKYHWESVIDVDPWIPSAAINMVQHDHHLIFSSLSS
;
A
#
# COMPACT_ATOMS: atom_id res chain seq x y z
N MET A 1 30.92 18.85 -12.20
CA MET A 1 30.45 19.06 -10.82
C MET A 1 28.99 18.63 -10.80
N VAL A 2 28.72 17.37 -10.43
CA VAL A 2 27.34 16.90 -10.28
C VAL A 2 26.87 17.50 -8.97
N LEU A 3 25.86 18.36 -9.02
CA LEU A 3 25.17 18.79 -7.82
C LEU A 3 24.48 17.55 -7.29
N ASP A 4 25.02 16.94 -6.23
CA ASP A 4 24.32 15.93 -5.46
C ASP A 4 22.99 16.56 -5.04
N LYS A 5 21.91 16.21 -5.74
CA LYS A 5 20.55 16.52 -5.29
C LYS A 5 20.40 15.75 -3.99
N VAL A 6 20.61 16.44 -2.87
CA VAL A 6 20.12 15.96 -1.59
C VAL A 6 18.61 15.93 -1.73
N THR A 7 18.08 14.76 -2.08
CA THR A 7 16.65 14.53 -2.18
C THR A 7 16.07 14.83 -0.81
N SER A 8 15.04 15.68 -0.78
CA SER A 8 14.33 16.00 0.45
C SER A 8 13.94 14.70 1.17
N PRO A 9 14.09 14.61 2.50
CA PRO A 9 13.63 13.43 3.24
C PRO A 9 12.09 13.34 3.25
N MET A 10 11.40 14.39 2.80
CA MET A 10 9.95 14.44 2.74
C MET A 10 9.41 13.47 1.70
N CYS A 11 8.28 12.84 2.03
CA CYS A 11 7.51 12.01 1.13
C CYS A 11 7.28 12.73 -0.20
N PRO A 12 7.76 12.17 -1.32
CA PRO A 12 7.67 12.82 -2.62
C PRO A 12 6.22 12.90 -3.13
N LEU A 13 5.31 12.13 -2.54
CA LEU A 13 3.90 12.13 -2.94
C LEU A 13 3.07 13.19 -2.20
N CYS A 14 3.17 13.24 -0.86
CA CYS A 14 2.33 14.16 -0.07
C CYS A 14 3.07 15.42 0.39
N GLY A 15 4.40 15.39 0.50
CA GLY A 15 5.20 16.50 1.00
C GLY A 15 4.96 16.89 2.47
N VAL A 16 4.18 16.11 3.23
CA VAL A 16 3.75 16.47 4.60
C VAL A 16 4.67 15.93 5.70
N ALA A 17 5.25 14.75 5.52
CA ALA A 17 6.11 14.11 6.51
C ALA A 17 7.32 13.45 5.85
N THR A 18 8.35 13.14 6.66
CA THR A 18 9.50 12.32 6.24
C THR A 18 9.04 10.94 5.78
N GLU A 19 9.62 10.45 4.69
CA GLU A 19 9.35 9.09 4.21
C GLU A 19 10.23 8.06 4.94
N ASP A 20 9.76 7.59 6.09
CA ASP A 20 10.27 6.37 6.72
C ASP A 20 9.52 5.13 6.20
N LEU A 21 9.86 3.92 6.68
CA LEU A 21 9.21 2.69 6.22
C LEU A 21 7.69 2.69 6.47
N TYR A 22 7.25 3.23 7.61
CA TYR A 22 5.81 3.27 7.92
C TYR A 22 5.08 4.24 6.98
N HIS A 23 5.64 5.44 6.79
CA HIS A 23 5.09 6.46 5.89
C HIS A 23 5.13 6.02 4.43
N PHE A 24 6.19 5.32 4.05
CA PHE A 24 6.35 4.73 2.72
C PHE A 24 5.23 3.72 2.43
N VAL A 25 4.84 2.87 3.38
CA VAL A 25 3.84 1.83 3.14
C VAL A 25 2.42 2.31 3.41
N VAL A 26 2.12 2.83 4.60
CA VAL A 26 0.73 3.11 5.04
C VAL A 26 0.50 4.51 5.62
N GLY A 27 1.56 5.21 6.04
CA GLY A 27 1.45 6.46 6.80
C GLY A 27 1.22 7.70 5.95
N CYS A 28 1.48 7.64 4.64
CA CYS A 28 1.07 8.66 3.68
C CYS A 28 -0.44 8.62 3.46
N SER A 29 -1.15 9.76 3.50
CA SER A 29 -2.61 9.81 3.31
C SER A 29 -3.06 9.23 1.97
N LEU A 30 -2.30 9.50 0.90
CA LEU A 30 -2.59 8.97 -0.43
C LEU A 30 -2.48 7.44 -0.49
N LYS A 31 -1.54 6.87 0.25
CA LYS A 31 -1.36 5.41 0.37
C LYS A 31 -2.36 4.80 1.35
N ALA A 32 -2.75 5.52 2.39
CA ALA A 32 -3.83 5.12 3.29
C ALA A 32 -5.17 4.97 2.55
N ASP A 33 -5.46 5.89 1.61
CA ASP A 33 -6.65 5.78 0.76
C ASP A 33 -6.56 4.58 -0.19
N TYR A 34 -5.40 4.35 -0.80
CA TYR A 34 -5.15 3.12 -1.57
C TYR A 34 -5.41 1.85 -0.74
N TRP A 35 -4.87 1.77 0.47
CA TRP A 35 -5.08 0.60 1.33
C TRP A 35 -6.54 0.42 1.73
N ARG A 36 -7.27 1.51 1.96
CA ARG A 36 -8.71 1.46 2.24
C ARG A 36 -9.50 0.83 1.09
N GLU A 37 -9.16 1.18 -0.14
CA GLU A 37 -9.77 0.60 -1.33
C GLU A 37 -9.37 -0.88 -1.50
N VAL A 38 -8.09 -1.23 -1.30
CA VAL A 38 -7.64 -2.63 -1.32
C VAL A 38 -8.40 -3.48 -0.29
N VAL A 39 -8.50 -3.01 0.96
CA VAL A 39 -9.24 -3.70 2.02
C VAL A 39 -10.73 -3.82 1.66
N SER A 40 -11.27 -2.81 0.98
CA SER A 40 -12.64 -2.83 0.48
C SER A 40 -12.85 -3.92 -0.58
N LEU A 41 -11.92 -4.05 -1.53
CA LEU A 41 -11.95 -5.10 -2.55
C LEU A 41 -11.86 -6.51 -1.95
N LEU A 42 -11.19 -6.65 -0.81
CA LEU A 42 -11.07 -7.93 -0.11
C LEU A 42 -12.24 -8.23 0.83
N SER A 43 -13.18 -7.30 1.03
CA SER A 43 -14.23 -7.43 2.04
C SER A 43 -13.66 -7.78 3.43
N ARG A 44 -12.61 -7.06 3.87
CA ARG A 44 -11.89 -7.30 5.14
C ARG A 44 -11.81 -6.05 6.02
N GLN A 45 -12.78 -5.14 5.94
CA GLN A 45 -12.80 -3.91 6.72
C GLN A 45 -12.89 -4.15 8.23
N ASP A 46 -13.49 -5.27 8.63
CA ASP A 46 -13.56 -5.75 10.02
C ASP A 46 -12.20 -6.19 10.55
N LEU A 47 -11.41 -6.86 9.71
CA LEU A 47 -10.09 -7.40 10.05
C LEU A 47 -8.97 -6.35 9.93
N LEU A 48 -9.07 -5.45 8.96
CA LEU A 48 -8.06 -4.46 8.60
C LEU A 48 -8.64 -3.03 8.64
N PRO A 49 -9.14 -2.55 9.79
CA PRO A 49 -9.93 -1.31 9.87
C PRO A 49 -9.11 -0.02 9.71
N SER A 50 -7.78 -0.09 9.68
CA SER A 50 -6.91 1.09 9.70
C SER A 50 -5.55 0.84 9.05
N SER A 51 -4.84 1.92 8.70
CA SER A 51 -3.43 1.86 8.27
C SER A 51 -2.54 1.10 9.24
N LEU A 52 -2.79 1.24 10.55
CA LEU A 52 -2.04 0.50 11.58
C LEU A 52 -2.31 -1.00 11.50
N ALA A 53 -3.57 -1.41 11.29
CA ALA A 53 -3.92 -2.82 11.13
C ALA A 53 -3.26 -3.43 9.88
N VAL A 54 -3.27 -2.72 8.75
CA VAL A 54 -2.58 -3.14 7.52
C VAL A 54 -1.08 -3.24 7.75
N TRP A 55 -0.48 -2.27 8.43
CA TRP A 55 0.94 -2.31 8.78
C TRP A 55 1.28 -3.53 9.65
N THR A 56 0.52 -3.76 10.73
CA THR A 56 0.70 -4.93 11.60
C THR A 56 0.57 -6.24 10.82
N ALA A 57 -0.41 -6.32 9.92
CA ALA A 57 -0.59 -7.48 9.05
C ALA A 57 0.64 -7.73 8.15
N LEU A 58 1.19 -6.68 7.53
CA LEU A 58 2.34 -6.78 6.64
C LEU A 58 3.65 -7.11 7.38
N THR A 59 3.85 -6.60 8.60
CA THR A 59 5.11 -6.77 9.33
C THR A 59 5.14 -7.97 10.26
N SER A 60 3.98 -8.39 10.77
CA SER A 60 3.87 -9.40 11.83
C SER A 60 3.03 -10.61 11.40
N PHE A 61 2.38 -10.54 10.25
CA PHE A 61 1.45 -11.55 9.74
C PHE A 61 0.24 -11.83 10.66
N CYS A 62 -0.06 -10.87 11.55
CA CYS A 62 -1.14 -10.97 12.52
C CYS A 62 -2.10 -9.78 12.43
N SER A 63 -3.31 -9.94 12.95
CA SER A 63 -4.22 -8.84 13.26
C SER A 63 -3.70 -7.97 14.42
N LEU A 64 -4.40 -6.88 14.71
CA LEU A 64 -4.09 -6.03 15.88
C LEU A 64 -4.17 -6.80 17.21
N ASP A 65 -5.02 -7.83 17.28
CA ASP A 65 -5.19 -8.70 18.44
C ASP A 65 -4.17 -9.86 18.48
N MET A 66 -3.14 -9.81 17.62
CA MET A 66 -2.07 -10.82 17.50
C MET A 66 -2.57 -12.21 17.09
N VAL A 67 -3.69 -12.26 16.35
CA VAL A 67 -4.18 -13.50 15.73
C VAL A 67 -3.55 -13.64 14.35
N LEU A 68 -2.99 -14.81 14.05
CA LEU A 68 -2.39 -15.10 12.74
C LEU A 68 -3.44 -14.94 11.63
N LEU A 69 -3.07 -14.25 10.55
CA LEU A 69 -3.95 -14.05 9.41
C LEU A 69 -3.91 -15.25 8.46
N ASP A 70 -5.03 -15.46 7.77
CA ASP A 70 -5.12 -16.48 6.72
C ASP A 70 -4.09 -16.22 5.61
N GLU A 71 -3.51 -17.30 5.08
CA GLU A 71 -2.49 -17.22 4.03
C GLU A 71 -2.97 -16.44 2.81
N ASP A 72 -4.22 -16.64 2.39
CA ASP A 72 -4.78 -15.95 1.23
C ASP A 72 -4.88 -14.44 1.45
N VAL A 73 -5.18 -13.99 2.67
CA VAL A 73 -5.20 -12.57 3.04
C VAL A 73 -3.78 -12.00 2.97
N LEU A 74 -2.79 -12.74 3.49
CA LEU A 74 -1.39 -12.33 3.44
C LEU A 74 -0.86 -12.25 1.99
N VAL A 75 -1.24 -13.21 1.14
CA VAL A 75 -0.91 -13.21 -0.29
C VAL A 75 -1.51 -11.99 -0.98
N ALA A 76 -2.79 -11.68 -0.72
CA ALA A 76 -3.45 -10.50 -1.28
C ALA A 76 -2.80 -9.18 -0.81
N LEU A 77 -2.45 -9.08 0.47
CA LEU A 77 -1.73 -7.93 1.02
C LEU A 77 -0.33 -7.77 0.40
N GLY A 78 0.41 -8.87 0.21
CA GLY A 78 1.71 -8.85 -0.45
C GLY A 78 1.63 -8.43 -1.93
N ALA A 79 0.59 -8.89 -2.63
CA ALA A 79 0.30 -8.49 -4.00
C ALA A 79 -0.02 -6.99 -4.10
N ALA A 80 -0.92 -6.49 -3.24
CA ALA A 80 -1.22 -5.06 -3.13
C ALA A 80 0.02 -4.23 -2.74
N PHE A 81 0.86 -4.71 -1.84
CA PHE A 81 2.11 -4.03 -1.48
C PHE A 81 3.07 -3.95 -2.68
N THR A 82 3.20 -5.04 -3.45
CA THR A 82 4.03 -5.07 -4.66
C THR A 82 3.57 -4.02 -5.67
N THR A 83 2.26 -3.90 -5.87
CA THR A 83 1.67 -2.88 -6.75
C THR A 83 1.96 -1.46 -6.23
N LEU A 84 1.77 -1.22 -4.92
CA LEU A 84 2.08 0.07 -4.29
C LEU A 84 3.54 0.45 -4.47
N TRP A 85 4.46 -0.49 -4.25
CA TRP A 85 5.90 -0.28 -4.41
C TRP A 85 6.23 0.15 -5.84
N LYS A 86 5.75 -0.59 -6.84
CA LYS A 86 5.96 -0.26 -8.26
C LYS A 86 5.40 1.12 -8.60
N TYR A 87 4.13 1.36 -8.28
CA TYR A 87 3.45 2.61 -8.64
C TYR A 87 4.07 3.83 -7.94
N HIS A 88 4.51 3.68 -6.69
CA HIS A 88 5.22 4.75 -6.00
C HIS A 88 6.49 5.15 -6.76
N TRP A 89 7.32 4.18 -7.16
CA TRP A 89 8.56 4.51 -7.86
C TRP A 89 8.32 5.04 -9.28
N GLU A 90 7.29 4.56 -9.99
CA GLU A 90 6.85 5.16 -11.25
C GLU A 90 6.47 6.64 -11.05
N SER A 91 5.61 6.96 -10.08
CA SER A 91 5.24 8.35 -9.76
C SER A 91 6.46 9.21 -9.39
N VAL A 92 7.42 8.67 -8.64
CA VAL A 92 8.59 9.43 -8.17
C VAL A 92 9.64 9.64 -9.27
N ILE A 93 9.90 8.62 -10.09
CA ILE A 93 10.93 8.65 -11.13
C ILE A 93 10.43 9.40 -12.36
N ASP A 94 9.21 9.09 -12.81
CA ASP A 94 8.62 9.70 -14.00
C ASP A 94 7.96 11.04 -13.69
N VAL A 95 7.91 11.43 -12.41
CA VAL A 95 7.31 12.69 -11.92
C VAL A 95 5.81 12.76 -12.23
N ASP A 96 5.17 11.59 -12.35
CA ASP A 96 3.75 11.46 -12.55
C ASP A 96 2.98 11.62 -11.22
N PRO A 97 1.82 12.28 -11.23
CA PRO A 97 1.02 12.43 -10.02
C PRO A 97 0.50 11.07 -9.55
N TRP A 98 0.52 10.85 -8.25
CA TRP A 98 -0.14 9.69 -7.65
C TRP A 98 -1.66 9.78 -7.85
N ILE A 99 -2.22 8.81 -8.59
CA ILE A 99 -3.66 8.69 -8.79
C ILE A 99 -4.13 7.39 -8.11
N PRO A 100 -4.90 7.46 -7.01
CA PRO A 100 -5.31 6.26 -6.28
C PRO A 100 -6.06 5.23 -7.13
N SER A 101 -6.93 5.69 -8.05
CA SER A 101 -7.66 4.79 -8.94
C SER A 101 -6.76 4.08 -9.95
N ALA A 102 -5.66 4.71 -10.40
CA ALA A 102 -4.70 4.06 -11.28
C ALA A 102 -3.95 2.93 -10.56
N ALA A 103 -3.54 3.17 -9.31
CA ALA A 103 -2.95 2.14 -8.46
C ALA A 103 -3.89 0.95 -8.24
N ILE A 104 -5.17 1.21 -7.97
CA ILE A 104 -6.19 0.17 -7.78
C ILE A 104 -6.48 -0.60 -9.07
N ASN A 105 -6.57 0.08 -10.21
CA ASN A 105 -6.72 -0.58 -11.50
C ASN A 105 -5.53 -1.52 -11.78
N MET A 106 -4.32 -1.14 -11.38
CA MET A 106 -3.14 -1.99 -11.50
C MET A 106 -3.24 -3.23 -10.60
N VAL A 107 -3.72 -3.09 -9.36
CA VAL A 107 -4.00 -4.25 -8.48
C VAL A 107 -4.99 -5.20 -9.16
N GLN A 108 -6.12 -4.66 -9.61
CA GLN A 108 -7.19 -5.45 -10.22
C GLN A 108 -6.73 -6.11 -11.53
N HIS A 109 -5.84 -5.48 -12.30
CA HIS A 109 -5.31 -6.06 -13.54
C HIS A 109 -4.28 -7.16 -13.25
N ASP A 110 -3.23 -6.83 -12.49
CA ASP A 110 -2.08 -7.70 -12.24
C ASP A 110 -2.42 -8.87 -11.32
N HIS A 111 -3.41 -8.70 -10.44
CA HIS A 111 -3.76 -9.65 -9.39
C HIS A 111 -5.23 -10.09 -9.43
N HIS A 112 -5.90 -9.97 -10.57
CA HIS A 112 -7.32 -10.33 -10.73
C HIS A 112 -7.67 -11.72 -10.16
N LEU A 113 -6.81 -12.72 -10.36
CA LEU A 113 -7.06 -14.08 -9.85
C LEU A 113 -7.13 -14.12 -8.32
N ILE A 114 -6.22 -13.42 -7.64
CA ILE A 114 -6.13 -13.38 -6.16
C ILE A 114 -7.32 -12.61 -5.59
N PHE A 115 -7.66 -11.46 -6.18
CA PHE A 115 -8.74 -10.63 -5.66
C PHE A 115 -10.13 -11.21 -5.97
N SER A 116 -10.30 -11.87 -7.11
CA SER A 116 -11.57 -12.53 -7.47
C SER A 116 -11.90 -13.73 -6.57
N SER A 117 -10.89 -14.45 -6.05
CA SER A 117 -11.11 -15.61 -5.18
C SER A 117 -11.49 -15.22 -3.75
N LEU A 118 -11.23 -13.99 -3.34
CA LEU A 118 -11.43 -13.52 -1.97
C LEU A 118 -12.62 -12.57 -1.80
N SER A 119 -13.19 -12.08 -2.91
CA SER A 119 -14.31 -11.13 -2.93
C SER A 119 -15.71 -11.76 -2.71
N SER A 120 -15.78 -12.99 -2.19
CA SER A 120 -17.03 -13.74 -1.95
C SER A 120 -17.67 -13.44 -0.60
#